data_AF-A0A946C4I7-F1
#
_entry.id   AF-A0A946C4I7-F1
#
_cell.length_a   1.000
_cell.length_b   1.000
_cell.length_c   1.000
_cell.angle_alpha   90.00
_cell.angle_beta   90.00
_cell.angle_gamma   90.00
#
_symmetry.space_group_name_H-M   'P 1'
#
loop_
_entity.id
_entity.type
_entity.pdbx_description
1 polymer ?
#
loop_
_entity_poly.entity_id
_entity_poly.type
_entity_poly.pdbx_seq_one_letter_code
_entity_poly.pdbx_strand_id
1 'polypeptide(L)'
;DELNKKFLDKFNINVQVLSLGTGQAIRTAKDGNAEILLVHHTPSEIVFMENDYGIERLEIMYNDYVLVGPKKDDEECVSVKQKLEKISQNNELFISRGDDSGTHRKELEMWFLTNANFNKDSKSYLSVGQGMGSTLLIANEKKGYTLSDRSTWIAFNKRENLKIVCENFPPLFNQYGIILVNPNINNNLNFKDAKKYFEWFKTKEVEILINSFKSKGQQLFYYNLNQ
;
A
#
# COMPACT_ATOMS: atom_id res chain seq x y z
N ASP A 1 -2.95 14.02 3.67
CA ASP A 1 -2.83 15.41 4.15
C ASP A 1 -3.19 16.46 3.12
N GLU A 2 -2.52 16.54 1.97
CA GLU A 2 -2.82 17.59 0.96
C GLU A 2 -4.27 17.56 0.46
N LEU A 3 -4.79 16.36 0.13
CA LEU A 3 -6.20 16.19 -0.25
C LEU A 3 -7.15 16.67 0.86
N ASN A 4 -6.92 16.26 2.11
CA ASN A 4 -7.75 16.65 3.25
C ASN A 4 -7.75 18.15 3.48
N LYS A 5 -6.58 18.80 3.36
CA LYS A 5 -6.46 20.26 3.47
C LYS A 5 -7.28 20.95 2.38
N LYS A 6 -7.16 20.50 1.13
CA LYS A 6 -7.94 21.06 0.01
C LYS A 6 -9.44 20.85 0.19
N PHE A 7 -9.85 19.69 0.70
CA PHE A 7 -11.25 19.41 0.99
C PHE A 7 -11.79 20.32 2.10
N LEU A 8 -11.02 20.50 3.17
CA LEU A 8 -11.36 21.40 4.28
C LEU A 8 -11.52 22.84 3.77
N ASP A 9 -10.54 23.36 3.03
CA ASP A 9 -10.58 24.73 2.50
C ASP A 9 -11.82 24.98 1.62
N LYS A 10 -12.25 23.96 0.86
CA LYS A 10 -13.34 24.06 -0.11
C LYS A 10 -14.73 23.89 0.49
N PHE A 11 -14.87 22.98 1.45
CA PHE A 11 -16.18 22.56 1.95
C PHE A 11 -16.39 22.84 3.42
N ASN A 12 -15.37 23.34 4.12
CA ASN A 12 -15.37 23.57 5.57
C ASN A 12 -15.75 22.31 6.37
N ILE A 13 -15.30 21.15 5.88
CA ILE A 13 -15.50 19.84 6.52
C ILE A 13 -14.12 19.29 6.86
N ASN A 14 -13.90 19.01 8.14
CA ASN A 14 -12.64 18.46 8.62
C ASN A 14 -12.63 16.94 8.50
N VAL A 15 -11.56 16.38 7.92
CA VAL A 15 -11.36 14.94 7.77
C VAL A 15 -10.38 14.47 8.82
N GLN A 16 -10.85 13.62 9.74
CA GLN A 16 -9.99 12.96 10.73
C GLN A 16 -9.47 11.64 10.16
N VAL A 17 -8.15 11.43 10.21
CA VAL A 17 -7.51 10.25 9.63
C VAL A 17 -7.04 9.31 10.73
N LEU A 18 -7.43 8.05 10.63
CA LEU A 18 -6.89 6.95 11.40
C LEU A 18 -5.91 6.16 10.53
N SER A 19 -4.60 6.42 10.69
CA SER A 19 -3.56 5.73 9.94
C SER A 19 -3.27 4.35 10.54
N LEU A 20 -3.89 3.32 9.97
CA LEU A 20 -3.84 1.94 10.46
C LEU A 20 -3.36 0.98 9.35
N GLY A 21 -2.91 -0.22 9.72
CA GLY A 21 -2.70 -1.29 8.75
C GLY A 21 -4.02 -1.71 8.09
N THR A 22 -3.99 -2.16 6.83
CA THR A 22 -5.19 -2.51 6.04
C THR A 22 -6.19 -3.39 6.79
N GLY A 23 -5.72 -4.44 7.46
CA GLY A 23 -6.62 -5.32 8.23
C GLY A 23 -7.31 -4.60 9.39
N GLN A 24 -6.60 -3.71 10.09
CA GLN A 24 -7.17 -2.94 11.18
C GLN A 24 -8.11 -1.84 10.68
N ALA A 25 -7.76 -1.14 9.60
CA ALA A 25 -8.63 -0.14 8.97
C ALA A 25 -9.97 -0.76 8.52
N ILE A 26 -9.92 -1.95 7.93
CA ILE A 26 -11.12 -2.71 7.55
C ILE A 26 -11.95 -3.06 8.78
N ARG A 27 -11.34 -3.58 9.86
CA ARG A 27 -12.07 -3.89 11.11
C ARG A 27 -12.74 -2.64 11.68
N THR A 28 -12.01 -1.53 11.77
CA THR A 28 -12.55 -0.24 12.24
C THR A 28 -13.77 0.21 11.43
N ALA A 29 -13.72 0.08 10.10
CA ALA A 29 -14.86 0.41 9.24
C ALA A 29 -16.04 -0.56 9.43
N LYS A 30 -15.78 -1.87 9.57
CA LYS A 30 -16.80 -2.90 9.86
C LYS A 30 -17.51 -2.65 11.20
N ASP A 31 -16.77 -2.16 12.19
CA ASP A 31 -17.28 -1.83 13.51
C ASP A 31 -18.05 -0.49 13.53
N GLY A 32 -18.20 0.18 12.37
CA GLY A 32 -18.94 1.43 12.25
C GLY A 32 -18.23 2.63 12.89
N ASN A 33 -16.89 2.62 12.89
CA ASN A 33 -16.06 3.67 13.48
C ASN A 33 -15.33 4.54 12.43
N ALA A 34 -15.70 4.41 11.15
CA ALA A 34 -15.19 5.24 10.06
C ALA A 34 -16.23 5.29 8.93
N GLU A 35 -16.40 6.45 8.29
CA GLU A 35 -17.33 6.63 7.17
C GLU A 35 -16.71 6.36 5.79
N ILE A 36 -15.38 6.48 5.70
CA ILE A 36 -14.61 6.29 4.47
C ILE A 36 -13.47 5.33 4.77
N LEU A 37 -13.29 4.35 3.90
CA LEU A 37 -12.14 3.46 3.91
C LEU A 37 -11.30 3.75 2.66
N LEU A 38 -10.05 4.17 2.86
CA LEU A 38 -9.05 4.34 1.79
C LEU A 38 -7.89 3.38 2.06
N VAL A 39 -7.87 2.26 1.36
CA VAL A 39 -6.86 1.20 1.51
C VAL A 39 -6.34 0.78 0.13
N HIS A 40 -5.40 -0.16 0.11
CA HIS A 40 -4.70 -0.56 -1.11
C HIS A 40 -4.52 -2.08 -1.20
N HIS A 41 -5.63 -2.80 -1.03
CA HIS A 41 -5.67 -4.26 -1.11
C HIS A 41 -7.01 -4.70 -1.69
N THR A 42 -7.11 -4.65 -3.01
CA THR A 42 -8.31 -4.95 -3.80
C THR A 42 -9.04 -6.22 -3.36
N PRO A 43 -8.38 -7.37 -3.08
CA PRO A 43 -9.11 -8.57 -2.63
C PRO A 43 -9.88 -8.34 -1.31
N SER A 44 -9.31 -7.60 -0.36
CA SER A 44 -10.01 -7.31 0.90
C SER A 44 -11.07 -6.24 0.77
N GLU A 45 -10.89 -5.29 -0.16
CA GLU A 45 -11.91 -4.31 -0.51
C GLU A 45 -13.13 -4.99 -1.14
N ILE A 46 -12.92 -5.93 -2.07
CA ILE A 46 -13.99 -6.72 -2.69
C ILE A 46 -14.76 -7.51 -1.60
N VAL A 47 -14.06 -8.24 -0.75
CA VAL A 47 -14.71 -8.97 0.37
C VAL A 47 -15.48 -8.02 1.29
N PHE A 48 -14.97 -6.81 1.54
CA PHE A 48 -15.69 -5.81 2.34
C PHE A 48 -17.01 -5.39 1.67
N MET A 49 -17.00 -5.19 0.35
CA MET A 49 -18.20 -4.85 -0.43
C MET A 49 -19.19 -6.01 -0.50
N GLU A 50 -18.73 -7.24 -0.74
CA GLU A 50 -19.56 -8.46 -0.83
C GLU A 50 -20.29 -8.80 0.47
N ASN A 51 -19.79 -8.32 1.61
CA ASN A 51 -20.43 -8.48 2.92
C ASN A 51 -21.28 -7.26 3.33
N ASP A 52 -21.70 -6.44 2.36
CA ASP A 52 -22.57 -5.27 2.54
C ASP A 52 -22.03 -4.18 3.49
N TYR A 53 -20.72 -4.17 3.76
CA TYR A 53 -20.12 -3.15 4.63
C TYR A 53 -19.85 -1.82 3.92
N GLY A 54 -19.80 -1.83 2.58
CA GLY A 54 -19.63 -0.63 1.76
C GLY A 54 -20.77 -0.46 0.76
N ILE A 55 -21.07 0.78 0.39
CA ILE A 55 -22.09 1.11 -0.62
C ILE A 55 -21.47 1.24 -2.01
N GLU A 56 -20.31 1.88 -2.09
CA GLU A 56 -19.64 2.15 -3.36
C GLU A 56 -18.14 2.06 -3.18
N ARG A 57 -17.44 1.44 -4.13
CA ARG A 57 -15.98 1.35 -4.21
C ARG A 57 -15.51 1.98 -5.51
N LEU A 58 -14.48 2.80 -5.44
CA LEU A 58 -13.78 3.33 -6.62
C LEU A 58 -12.30 3.03 -6.55
N GLU A 59 -11.73 2.71 -7.71
CA GLU A 59 -10.29 2.74 -7.92
C GLU A 59 -9.89 4.17 -8.24
N ILE A 60 -9.04 4.78 -7.42
CA ILE A 60 -8.77 6.21 -7.54
C ILE A 60 -7.35 6.54 -7.95
N MET A 61 -6.38 5.82 -7.41
CA MET A 61 -4.99 6.04 -7.75
C MET A 61 -4.18 4.80 -7.48
N TYR A 62 -3.01 4.71 -8.11
CA TYR A 62 -2.02 3.71 -7.76
C TYR A 62 -0.66 4.35 -7.58
N ASN A 63 0.17 3.68 -6.79
CA ASN A 63 1.61 3.70 -7.00
C ASN A 63 2.05 2.27 -7.30
N ASP A 64 3.35 2.00 -7.25
CA ASP A 64 3.88 0.66 -7.50
C ASP A 64 4.77 0.18 -6.36
N TYR A 65 4.88 -1.14 -6.25
CA TYR A 65 5.84 -1.79 -5.38
C TYR A 65 7.18 -1.99 -6.11
N VAL A 66 8.25 -1.84 -5.34
CA VAL A 66 9.63 -2.12 -5.73
C VAL A 66 10.20 -3.19 -4.79
N LEU A 67 10.93 -4.13 -5.36
CA LEU A 67 11.77 -5.02 -4.57
C LEU A 67 13.12 -4.33 -4.38
N VAL A 68 13.49 -4.11 -3.12
CA VAL A 68 14.79 -3.55 -2.77
C VAL A 68 15.67 -4.63 -2.16
N GLY A 69 16.97 -4.50 -2.36
CA GLY A 69 17.95 -5.50 -1.93
C GLY A 69 19.36 -4.93 -1.88
N PRO A 70 20.36 -5.77 -1.55
CA PRO A 70 21.74 -5.35 -1.38
C PRO A 70 22.31 -4.71 -2.64
N LYS A 71 23.13 -3.65 -2.50
CA LYS A 71 23.80 -3.02 -3.65
C LYS A 71 24.68 -3.95 -4.47
N LYS A 72 25.21 -5.00 -3.83
CA LYS A 72 26.02 -6.05 -4.46
C LYS A 72 25.23 -7.01 -5.35
N ASP A 73 23.90 -6.97 -5.30
CA ASP A 73 23.07 -7.80 -6.16
C ASP A 73 23.03 -7.19 -7.56
N ASP A 74 23.88 -7.71 -8.44
CA ASP A 74 23.99 -7.27 -9.83
C ASP A 74 23.23 -8.17 -10.80
N GLU A 75 22.40 -9.09 -10.29
CA GLU A 75 21.60 -9.92 -11.16
C GLU A 75 20.43 -9.15 -11.75
N GLU A 76 20.29 -9.26 -13.08
CA GLU A 76 19.17 -8.70 -13.83
C GLU A 76 17.82 -9.21 -13.32
N CYS A 77 16.85 -8.31 -13.17
CA CYS A 77 15.49 -8.71 -12.85
C CYS A 77 14.65 -8.93 -14.10
N VAL A 78 14.27 -10.18 -14.32
CA VAL A 78 13.27 -10.57 -15.32
C VAL A 78 11.85 -10.40 -14.77
N SER A 79 11.63 -10.81 -13.52
CA SER A 79 10.38 -10.57 -12.79
C SER A 79 10.57 -10.68 -11.29
N VAL A 80 9.69 -10.05 -10.51
CA VAL A 80 9.73 -10.15 -9.04
C VAL A 80 9.54 -11.60 -8.58
N LYS A 81 8.68 -12.38 -9.23
CA LYS A 81 8.52 -13.81 -8.95
C LYS A 81 9.86 -14.55 -9.03
N GLN A 82 10.56 -14.43 -10.16
CA GLN A 82 11.84 -15.10 -10.35
C GLN A 82 12.91 -14.60 -9.38
N LYS A 83 12.89 -13.30 -9.06
CA LYS A 83 13.82 -12.72 -8.09
C LYS A 83 13.59 -13.30 -6.67
N LEU A 84 12.33 -13.41 -6.25
CA LEU A 84 11.96 -14.06 -4.97
C LEU A 84 12.34 -15.55 -4.94
N GLU A 85 12.16 -16.27 -6.06
CA GLU A 85 12.59 -17.67 -6.18
C GLU A 85 14.11 -17.81 -5.95
N LYS A 86 14.91 -16.92 -6.55
CA LYS A 86 16.37 -16.92 -6.36
C LYS A 86 16.78 -16.54 -4.93
N ILE A 87 16.16 -15.52 -4.34
CA ILE A 87 16.39 -15.12 -2.94
C ILE A 87 16.17 -16.34 -2.03
N SER A 88 15.08 -17.08 -2.25
CA SER A 88 14.77 -18.29 -1.49
C SER A 88 15.79 -19.41 -1.73
N GLN A 89 16.13 -19.71 -2.99
CA GLN A 89 17.12 -20.75 -3.35
C GLN A 89 18.50 -20.47 -2.75
N ASN A 90 18.91 -19.21 -2.71
CA ASN A 90 20.19 -18.77 -2.17
C ASN A 90 20.17 -18.61 -0.63
N ASN A 91 19.04 -18.86 0.04
CA ASN A 91 18.81 -18.60 1.46
C ASN A 91 19.16 -17.16 1.87
N GLU A 92 18.90 -16.20 0.99
CA GLU A 92 19.14 -14.80 1.25
C GLU A 92 18.10 -14.22 2.20
N LEU A 93 18.53 -13.27 3.02
CA LEU A 93 17.68 -12.69 4.05
C LEU A 93 16.62 -11.77 3.42
N PHE A 94 15.35 -12.09 3.66
CA PHE A 94 14.20 -11.26 3.35
C PHE A 94 13.59 -10.69 4.63
N ILE A 95 13.40 -9.38 4.68
CA ILE A 95 12.78 -8.66 5.80
C ILE A 95 11.33 -8.37 5.44
N SER A 96 10.41 -9.02 6.14
CA SER A 96 8.97 -8.79 5.99
C SER A 96 8.49 -7.77 7.00
N ARG A 97 7.55 -6.92 6.57
CA ARG A 97 6.80 -6.00 7.44
C ARG A 97 6.15 -6.73 8.61
N GLY A 98 5.50 -7.86 8.36
CA GLY A 98 4.88 -8.68 9.40
C GLY A 98 3.70 -8.05 10.15
N ASP A 99 3.08 -6.99 9.61
CA ASP A 99 2.18 -6.09 10.34
C ASP A 99 0.73 -6.07 9.82
N ASP A 100 0.36 -7.02 8.96
CA ASP A 100 -0.97 -7.12 8.30
C ASP A 100 -1.38 -5.87 7.48
N SER A 101 -0.39 -5.07 7.07
CA SER A 101 -0.57 -3.98 6.10
C SER A 101 -0.78 -4.49 4.68
N GLY A 102 -1.22 -3.59 3.78
CA GLY A 102 -1.31 -3.89 2.35
C GLY A 102 0.03 -4.35 1.76
N THR A 103 1.15 -3.74 2.14
CA THR A 103 2.48 -4.19 1.70
C THR A 103 2.82 -5.59 2.18
N HIS A 104 2.55 -5.92 3.45
CA HIS A 104 2.76 -7.26 3.99
C HIS A 104 1.89 -8.29 3.26
N ARG A 105 0.61 -7.98 3.02
CA ARG A 105 -0.28 -8.88 2.27
C ARG A 105 0.20 -9.06 0.83
N LYS A 106 0.62 -7.98 0.17
CA LYS A 106 1.16 -8.05 -1.19
C LYS A 106 2.40 -8.91 -1.26
N GLU A 107 3.31 -8.74 -0.31
CA GLU A 107 4.51 -9.54 -0.18
C GLU A 107 4.18 -11.04 -0.07
N LEU A 108 3.22 -11.40 0.79
CA LEU A 108 2.77 -12.79 0.93
C LEU A 108 2.11 -13.34 -0.35
N GLU A 109 1.30 -12.53 -1.04
CA GLU A 109 0.76 -12.90 -2.37
C GLU A 109 1.90 -13.22 -3.35
N MET A 110 2.92 -12.35 -3.40
CA MET A 110 4.05 -12.53 -4.30
C MET A 110 4.85 -13.79 -3.97
N TRP A 111 5.05 -14.10 -2.69
CA TRP A 111 5.65 -15.36 -2.26
C TRP A 111 4.82 -16.57 -2.66
N PHE A 112 3.49 -16.51 -2.55
CA PHE A 112 2.59 -17.60 -2.93
C PHE A 112 2.61 -17.89 -4.44
N LEU A 113 2.93 -16.89 -5.27
CA LEU A 113 3.09 -17.08 -6.72
C LEU A 113 4.42 -17.75 -7.11
N THR A 114 5.38 -17.84 -6.19
CA THR A 114 6.66 -18.53 -6.43
C THR A 114 6.51 -20.04 -6.33
N ASN A 115 7.35 -20.78 -7.05
CA ASN A 115 7.52 -22.22 -6.83
C ASN A 115 8.51 -22.53 -5.68
N ALA A 116 8.93 -21.50 -4.93
CA ALA A 116 9.83 -21.70 -3.82
C ALA A 116 9.07 -22.38 -2.67
N ASN A 117 9.76 -23.25 -1.91
CA ASN A 117 9.25 -23.72 -0.61
C ASN A 117 9.34 -22.57 0.41
N PHE A 118 8.60 -21.49 0.15
CA PHE A 118 8.53 -20.34 1.02
C PHE A 118 8.03 -20.78 2.39
N ASN A 119 8.91 -20.66 3.38
CA ASN A 119 8.59 -20.93 4.77
C ASN A 119 8.78 -19.64 5.57
N LYS A 120 7.66 -19.10 6.06
CA LYS A 120 7.63 -17.93 6.94
C LYS A 120 8.41 -18.12 8.25
N ASP A 121 8.66 -19.38 8.64
CA ASP A 121 9.41 -19.75 9.84
C ASP A 121 10.90 -20.02 9.52
N SER A 122 11.33 -19.80 8.28
CA SER A 122 12.74 -19.94 7.90
C SER A 122 13.60 -18.83 8.50
N LYS A 123 14.87 -19.14 8.81
CA LYS A 123 15.83 -18.14 9.33
C LYS A 123 16.13 -17.02 8.32
N SER A 124 15.91 -17.27 7.03
CA SER A 124 16.07 -16.32 5.94
C SER A 124 14.85 -15.42 5.76
N TYR A 125 13.75 -15.63 6.49
CA TYR A 125 12.58 -14.76 6.50
C TYR A 125 12.39 -14.11 7.86
N LEU A 126 12.62 -12.80 7.95
CA LEU A 126 12.50 -12.04 9.19
C LEU A 126 11.26 -11.15 9.17
N SER A 127 10.19 -11.60 9.82
CA SER A 127 8.98 -10.81 10.07
C SER A 127 9.20 -9.85 11.25
N VAL A 128 9.17 -8.54 11.01
CA VAL A 128 9.53 -7.55 12.04
C VAL A 128 8.34 -6.96 12.81
N GLY A 129 7.12 -7.07 12.28
CA GLY A 129 5.91 -6.50 12.89
C GLY A 129 5.92 -4.97 12.96
N GLN A 130 6.58 -4.29 12.02
CA GLN A 130 6.80 -2.84 12.05
C GLN A 130 6.43 -2.19 10.72
N GLY A 131 6.25 -0.86 10.75
CA GLY A 131 6.00 -0.05 9.57
C GLY A 131 7.18 0.01 8.61
N MET A 132 6.91 0.42 7.36
CA MET A 132 7.85 0.32 6.24
C MET A 132 9.19 1.05 6.45
N GLY A 133 9.20 2.20 7.13
CA GLY A 133 10.44 2.92 7.44
C GLY A 133 11.41 2.10 8.29
N SER A 134 10.91 1.41 9.32
CA SER A 134 11.72 0.54 10.17
C SER A 134 12.13 -0.74 9.45
N THR A 135 11.24 -1.33 8.66
CA THR A 135 11.55 -2.50 7.82
C THR A 135 12.69 -2.20 6.85
N LEU A 136 12.66 -1.05 6.17
CA LEU A 136 13.73 -0.59 5.28
C LEU A 136 15.04 -0.34 6.03
N LEU A 137 14.98 0.22 7.23
CA LEU A 137 16.16 0.43 8.07
C LEU A 137 16.83 -0.92 8.42
N ILE A 138 16.04 -1.90 8.87
CA ILE A 138 16.53 -3.24 9.21
C ILE A 138 17.09 -3.95 7.97
N ALA A 139 16.41 -3.84 6.82
CA ALA A 139 16.92 -4.38 5.56
C ALA A 139 18.26 -3.75 5.16
N ASN A 140 18.43 -2.44 5.36
CA ASN A 140 19.67 -1.74 5.07
C ASN A 140 20.81 -2.16 6.00
N GLU A 141 20.53 -2.32 7.30
CA GLU A 141 21.51 -2.77 8.29
C GLU A 141 21.94 -4.22 8.07
N LYS A 142 20.98 -5.11 7.79
CA LYS A 142 21.23 -6.54 7.59
C LYS A 142 21.64 -6.89 6.16
N LYS A 143 21.64 -5.92 5.25
CA LYS A 143 21.88 -6.13 3.81
C LYS A 143 20.96 -7.24 3.27
N GLY A 144 19.67 -7.10 3.55
CA GLY A 144 18.61 -8.03 3.12
C GLY A 144 17.68 -7.42 2.07
N TYR A 145 16.79 -8.25 1.56
CA TYR A 145 15.75 -7.89 0.62
C TYR A 145 14.47 -7.49 1.34
N THR A 146 13.66 -6.61 0.76
CA THR A 146 12.30 -6.33 1.23
C THR A 146 11.44 -5.74 0.12
N LEU A 147 10.13 -5.91 0.21
CA LEU A 147 9.16 -5.25 -0.67
C LEU A 147 8.76 -3.91 -0.06
N SER A 148 8.81 -2.83 -0.85
CA SER A 148 8.39 -1.49 -0.44
C SER A 148 7.52 -0.87 -1.52
N ASP A 149 6.57 -0.01 -1.15
CA ASP A 149 6.01 0.91 -2.14
C ASP A 149 7.08 1.94 -2.56
N ARG A 150 7.01 2.41 -3.81
CA ARG A 150 8.00 3.34 -4.39
C ARG A 150 8.01 4.71 -3.69
N SER A 151 6.89 5.13 -3.09
CA SER A 151 6.82 6.41 -2.41
C SER A 151 7.63 6.40 -1.12
N THR A 152 7.43 5.37 -0.27
CA THR A 152 8.27 5.14 0.91
C THR A 152 9.71 4.90 0.51
N TRP A 153 9.89 4.09 -0.55
CA TRP A 153 10.99 4.11 -1.51
C TRP A 153 11.80 5.39 -1.47
N ILE A 154 11.29 6.36 -2.22
CA ILE A 154 11.85 7.67 -2.52
C ILE A 154 12.02 8.54 -1.27
N ALA A 155 11.13 8.44 -0.29
CA ALA A 155 11.21 9.21 0.95
C ALA A 155 12.35 8.73 1.87
N PHE A 156 12.64 7.43 1.89
CA PHE A 156 13.63 6.83 2.79
C PHE A 156 15.06 7.32 2.47
N ASN A 157 15.80 7.87 3.42
CA ASN A 157 17.12 8.48 3.16
C ASN A 157 18.32 7.55 3.40
N LYS A 158 18.18 6.51 4.23
CA LYS A 158 19.28 5.65 4.70
C LYS A 158 19.48 4.43 3.81
N ARG A 159 19.95 4.64 2.57
CA ARG A 159 20.05 3.60 1.51
C ARG A 159 21.49 3.21 1.18
N GLU A 160 22.39 3.31 2.15
CA GLU A 160 23.82 3.13 1.95
C GLU A 160 24.13 1.72 1.40
N ASN A 161 23.36 0.71 1.81
CA ASN A 161 23.55 -0.69 1.43
C ASN A 161 22.49 -1.25 0.48
N LEU A 162 21.42 -0.51 0.21
CA LEU A 162 20.30 -0.99 -0.61
C LEU A 162 20.20 -0.27 -1.96
N LYS A 163 19.64 -0.98 -2.95
CA LYS A 163 19.15 -0.43 -4.21
C LYS A 163 17.82 -1.09 -4.59
N ILE A 164 17.10 -0.53 -5.57
CA ILE A 164 16.02 -1.27 -6.24
C ILE A 164 16.70 -2.40 -7.03
N VAL A 165 16.33 -3.64 -6.75
CA VAL A 165 16.87 -4.83 -7.43
C VAL A 165 15.85 -5.43 -8.40
N CYS A 166 14.57 -5.05 -8.28
CA CYS A 166 13.57 -5.38 -9.27
C CYS A 166 12.42 -4.37 -9.25
N GLU A 167 11.97 -3.98 -10.45
CA GLU A 167 10.81 -3.14 -10.69
C GLU A 167 10.22 -3.44 -12.07
N ASN A 168 9.00 -2.96 -12.31
CA ASN A 168 8.37 -2.81 -13.62
C ASN A 168 7.94 -4.05 -14.43
N PHE A 169 8.19 -5.32 -14.06
CA PHE A 169 7.61 -6.46 -14.80
C PHE A 169 7.27 -7.71 -13.95
N PRO A 170 6.01 -8.20 -13.99
CA PRO A 170 4.81 -7.44 -14.34
C PRO A 170 4.63 -6.23 -13.40
N PRO A 171 3.92 -5.16 -13.80
CA PRO A 171 3.68 -4.00 -12.95
C PRO A 171 3.09 -4.42 -11.59
N LEU A 172 3.80 -4.12 -10.51
CA LEU A 172 3.31 -4.37 -9.17
C LEU A 172 2.49 -3.18 -8.69
N PHE A 173 1.31 -3.00 -9.28
CA PHE A 173 0.44 -1.92 -8.86
C PHE A 173 0.03 -2.08 -7.40
N ASN A 174 0.16 -0.98 -6.70
CA ASN A 174 -0.41 -0.76 -5.39
C ASN A 174 -1.65 0.12 -5.60
N GLN A 175 -2.73 -0.51 -6.05
CA GLN A 175 -3.99 0.15 -6.34
C GLN A 175 -4.65 0.58 -5.03
N TYR A 176 -4.95 1.87 -4.90
CA TYR A 176 -5.75 2.42 -3.82
C TYR A 176 -7.22 2.44 -4.21
N GLY A 177 -8.05 1.85 -3.36
CA GLY A 177 -9.50 1.93 -3.43
C GLY A 177 -10.05 2.85 -2.33
N ILE A 178 -10.99 3.71 -2.71
CA ILE A 178 -11.83 4.44 -1.76
C ILE A 178 -13.20 3.77 -1.69
N ILE A 179 -13.69 3.54 -0.48
CA ILE A 179 -14.99 2.92 -0.21
C ILE A 179 -15.80 3.84 0.68
N LEU A 180 -17.05 4.08 0.29
CA LEU A 180 -18.06 4.71 1.11
C LEU A 180 -18.70 3.65 2.03
N VAL A 181 -18.51 3.77 3.33
CA VAL A 181 -18.99 2.80 4.31
C VAL A 181 -20.51 2.86 4.41
N ASN A 182 -21.15 1.70 4.56
CA ASN A 182 -22.60 1.59 4.67
C ASN A 182 -23.10 2.23 5.99
N PRO A 183 -23.93 3.28 5.94
CA PRO A 183 -24.42 3.96 7.14
C PRO A 183 -25.35 3.08 7.98
N ASN A 184 -25.88 1.98 7.42
CA ASN A 184 -26.70 1.03 8.17
C ASN A 184 -25.89 0.24 9.22
N ILE A 185 -24.55 0.25 9.14
CA ILE A 185 -23.69 -0.36 10.16
C ILE A 185 -23.82 0.40 11.48
N ASN A 186 -23.88 1.73 11.42
CA ASN A 186 -23.97 2.59 12.60
C ASN A 186 -24.63 3.92 12.23
N ASN A 187 -25.79 4.19 12.83
CA ASN A 187 -26.59 5.39 12.57
C ASN A 187 -25.90 6.72 12.96
N ASN A 188 -24.78 6.66 13.69
CA ASN A 188 -24.00 7.84 14.06
C ASN A 188 -22.97 8.25 12.99
N LEU A 189 -22.77 7.43 11.95
CA LEU A 189 -21.85 7.74 10.86
C LEU A 189 -22.30 9.00 10.12
N ASN A 190 -21.37 9.94 9.87
CA ASN A 190 -21.65 11.15 9.10
C ASN A 190 -21.69 10.87 7.59
N PHE A 191 -22.73 10.16 7.16
CA PHE A 191 -22.88 9.71 5.77
C PHE A 191 -22.92 10.85 4.76
N LYS A 192 -23.55 11.97 5.10
CA LYS A 192 -23.73 13.11 4.19
C LYS A 192 -22.39 13.70 3.79
N ASP A 193 -21.53 13.99 4.77
CA ASP A 193 -20.23 14.59 4.50
C ASP A 193 -19.25 13.56 3.92
N ALA A 194 -19.35 12.30 4.34
CA ALA A 194 -18.58 11.20 3.76
C ALA A 194 -18.89 11.00 2.27
N LYS A 195 -20.17 10.99 1.89
CA LYS A 195 -20.58 10.92 0.48
C LYS A 195 -20.03 12.12 -0.30
N LYS A 196 -20.05 13.31 0.29
CA LYS A 196 -19.48 14.51 -0.35
C LYS A 196 -17.96 14.38 -0.57
N TYR A 197 -17.24 13.83 0.40
CA TYR A 197 -15.80 13.53 0.28
C TYR A 197 -15.53 12.49 -0.82
N PHE A 198 -16.31 11.42 -0.82
CA PHE A 198 -16.24 10.35 -1.81
C PHE A 198 -16.51 10.85 -3.25
N GLU A 199 -17.56 11.66 -3.44
CA GLU A 199 -17.86 12.26 -4.75
C GLU A 199 -16.80 13.27 -5.20
N TRP A 200 -16.19 14.01 -4.25
CA TRP A 200 -15.11 14.94 -4.58
C TRP A 200 -13.89 14.23 -5.17
N PHE A 201 -13.63 12.97 -4.77
CA PHE A 201 -12.56 12.15 -5.36
C PHE A 201 -12.74 11.95 -6.87
N LYS A 202 -13.98 11.98 -7.39
CA LYS A 202 -14.28 11.81 -8.82
C LYS A 202 -13.96 13.05 -9.67
N THR A 203 -13.55 14.16 -9.06
CA THR A 203 -13.41 15.44 -9.76
C THR A 203 -12.05 15.59 -10.45
N LYS A 204 -12.02 16.41 -11.51
CA LYS A 204 -10.78 16.79 -12.21
C LYS A 204 -9.75 17.46 -11.30
N GLU A 205 -10.21 18.14 -10.26
CA GLU A 205 -9.34 18.75 -9.26
C GLU A 205 -8.53 17.69 -8.50
N VAL A 206 -9.17 16.62 -8.05
CA VAL A 206 -8.50 15.51 -7.35
C VAL A 206 -7.54 14.76 -8.27
N GLU A 207 -7.92 14.56 -9.53
CA GLU A 207 -7.01 14.02 -10.55
C GLU A 207 -5.73 14.85 -10.67
N ILE A 208 -5.85 16.18 -10.77
CA ILE A 208 -4.69 17.07 -10.87
C ILE A 208 -3.85 17.02 -9.60
N LEU A 209 -4.47 17.05 -8.42
CA LEU A 209 -3.77 16.97 -7.14
C LEU A 209 -2.96 15.68 -7.01
N ILE A 210 -3.55 14.53 -7.34
CA ILE A 210 -2.87 13.24 -7.27
C ILE A 210 -1.72 13.16 -8.28
N ASN A 211 -1.97 13.54 -9.54
CA ASN A 211 -0.95 13.45 -10.60
C ASN A 211 0.19 14.48 -10.43
N SER A 212 -0.04 15.58 -9.72
CA SER A 212 0.98 16.59 -9.44
C SER A 212 1.76 16.33 -8.16
N PHE A 213 1.34 15.37 -7.32
CA PHE A 213 1.99 15.07 -6.06
C PHE A 213 3.37 14.45 -6.28
N LYS A 214 4.40 15.12 -5.73
CA LYS A 214 5.80 14.76 -5.93
C LYS A 214 6.58 14.70 -4.62
N SER A 215 7.55 13.80 -4.57
CA SER A 215 8.62 13.80 -3.56
C SER A 215 9.97 13.70 -4.25
N LYS A 216 10.93 14.53 -3.84
CA LYS A 216 12.25 14.64 -4.46
C LYS A 216 12.20 14.76 -6.00
N GLY A 217 11.23 15.51 -6.52
CA GLY A 217 11.03 15.75 -7.95
C GLY A 217 10.33 14.63 -8.73
N GLN A 218 10.05 13.48 -8.11
CA GLN A 218 9.40 12.33 -8.74
C GLN A 218 7.92 12.29 -8.41
N GLN A 219 7.07 12.02 -9.42
CA GLN A 219 5.65 11.77 -9.22
C GLN A 219 5.45 10.45 -8.47
N LEU A 220 4.59 10.48 -7.45
CA LEU A 220 4.43 9.36 -6.53
C LEU A 220 3.16 8.53 -6.77
N PHE A 221 2.11 9.15 -7.27
CA PHE A 221 0.83 8.51 -7.51
C PHE A 221 0.29 8.88 -8.89
N TYR A 222 -0.53 7.99 -9.44
CA TYR A 222 -1.17 8.15 -10.73
C TYR A 222 -2.67 7.96 -10.54
N TYR A 223 -3.45 8.96 -10.91
CA TYR A 223 -4.91 8.88 -10.86
C TYR A 223 -5.44 8.00 -11.98
N ASN A 224 -6.37 7.08 -11.68
CA ASN A 224 -6.85 6.09 -12.64
C ASN A 224 -8.36 5.79 -12.57
N LEU A 225 -9.17 6.72 -12.05
CA LEU A 225 -10.61 6.51 -12.06
C LEU A 225 -11.14 6.35 -13.51
N ASN A 226 -11.90 5.27 -13.76
CA ASN A 226 -12.49 4.90 -15.05
C ASN A 226 -11.48 4.49 -16.15
N GLN A 227 -10.27 4.04 -15.77
CA GLN A 227 -9.29 3.49 -16.70
C GLN A 227 -9.22 1.96 -16.64
#